data_AF-A0A3C0M9N6-F1
#
_entry.id   AF-A0A3C0M9N6-F1
#
_cell.length_a   1.000
_cell.length_b   1.000
_cell.length_c   1.000
_cell.angle_alpha   90.00
_cell.angle_beta   90.00
_cell.angle_gamma   90.00
#
_symmetry.space_group_name_H-M   'P 1'
#
loop_
_entity.id
_entity.type
_entity.pdbx_description
1 polymer ?
#
loop_
_entity_poly.entity_id
_entity_poly.type
_entity_poly.pdbx_seq_one_letter_code
_entity_poly.pdbx_strand_id
1 'polypeptide(L)' 'DVALDPYTSHGHDGLLEDGEILNDPTVEALVTQALVQAEAGCDILAPSDMMDG' A
#
# COMPACT_ATOMS: atom_id res chain seq x y z
N ASP A 1 7.94 6.12 -0.38
CA ASP A 1 6.88 5.74 0.55
C ASP A 1 5.89 4.88 -0.20
N VAL A 2 5.50 3.76 0.38
CA VAL A 2 4.57 2.79 -0.22
C VAL A 2 3.51 2.49 0.84
N ALA A 3 2.40 3.20 0.74
CA ALA A 3 1.23 3.10 1.61
C ALA A 3 0.01 3.67 0.87
N LEU A 4 -1.20 3.33 1.35
CA LEU A 4 -2.46 3.78 0.75
C LEU A 4 -3.13 4.95 1.49
N ASP A 5 -2.60 5.45 2.62
CA ASP A 5 -3.20 6.55 3.38
C ASP A 5 -3.59 7.78 2.56
N PRO A 6 -2.83 8.26 1.56
CA PRO A 6 -3.17 9.47 0.84
C PRO A 6 -4.09 9.18 -0.36
N TYR A 7 -4.38 7.90 -0.61
CA TYR A 7 -5.06 7.39 -1.81
C TYR A 7 -6.41 6.74 -1.48
N THR A 8 -6.73 6.52 -0.20
CA THR A 8 -8.02 6.00 0.25
C THR A 8 -8.92 7.12 0.76
N SER A 9 -10.24 6.97 0.61
CA SER A 9 -11.21 7.96 1.11
C SER A 9 -11.37 7.95 2.63
N HIS A 10 -10.93 6.87 3.29
CA HIS A 10 -10.98 6.70 4.74
C HIS A 10 -9.64 7.01 5.43
N GLY A 11 -8.56 7.25 4.67
CA GLY A 11 -7.27 7.67 5.22
C GLY A 11 -6.51 6.60 6.00
N HIS A 12 -6.72 5.32 5.67
CA HIS A 12 -5.95 4.20 6.24
C HIS A 12 -5.01 3.62 5.17
N ASP A 13 -3.95 2.96 5.64
CA ASP A 13 -2.87 2.43 4.80
C ASP A 13 -3.25 1.23 3.92
N GLY A 14 -4.45 0.67 4.12
CA GLY A 14 -4.91 -0.53 3.43
C GLY A 14 -6.35 -0.47 2.94
N LEU A 15 -6.75 -1.53 2.23
CA LEU A 15 -8.10 -1.70 1.69
C LEU A 15 -9.09 -2.02 2.81
N LEU A 16 -10.21 -1.29 2.84
CA LEU A 16 -11.29 -1.43 3.84
C LEU A 16 -12.43 -2.30 3.31
N GLU A 17 -12.78 -3.35 4.04
CA GLU A 17 -13.99 -4.15 3.81
C GLU A 17 -14.66 -4.44 5.15
N ASP A 18 -15.98 -4.21 5.23
CA ASP A 18 -16.79 -4.45 6.44
C ASP A 18 -16.24 -3.88 7.76
N GLY A 19 -15.46 -2.80 7.68
CA GLY A 19 -14.86 -2.13 8.85
C GLY A 19 -13.47 -2.64 9.25
N GLU A 20 -12.91 -3.59 8.50
CA GLU A 20 -11.58 -4.15 8.74
C GLU A 20 -10.62 -3.78 7.60
N ILE A 21 -9.35 -3.54 7.95
CA ILE A 21 -8.28 -3.35 6.96
C ILE A 21 -7.74 -4.72 6.59
N LEU A 22 -7.87 -5.07 5.32
CA LEU A 22 -7.50 -6.39 4.82
C LEU A 22 -6.00 -6.45 4.57
N ASN A 23 -5.29 -7.37 5.24
CA ASN A 23 -3.84 -7.52 5.12
C ASN A 23 -3.40 -7.92 3.70
N ASP A 24 -3.70 -9.14 3.28
CA ASP A 24 -3.18 -9.70 2.02
C ASP A 24 -3.63 -8.91 0.78
N PRO A 25 -4.90 -8.47 0.66
CA PRO A 25 -5.32 -7.60 -0.44
C PRO A 25 -4.61 -6.25 -0.46
N THR A 26 -4.26 -5.69 0.71
CA THR A 26 -3.45 -4.47 0.77
C THR A 26 -2.05 -4.74 0.27
N VAL A 27 -1.40 -5.82 0.72
CA VAL A 27 -0.06 -6.21 0.26
C VAL A 27 -0.03 -6.35 -1.27
N GLU A 28 -1.04 -6.97 -1.90
CA GLU A 28 -1.12 -7.07 -3.36
C GLU A 28 -1.18 -5.70 -4.06
N ALA A 29 -1.92 -4.74 -3.50
CA ALA A 29 -1.98 -3.38 -4.02
C ALA A 29 -0.64 -2.64 -3.84
N LEU A 30 0.01 -2.79 -2.69
CA LEU A 30 1.32 -2.18 -2.39
C LEU A 30 2.42 -2.74 -3.29
N VAL A 31 2.41 -4.04 -3.62
CA VAL A 31 3.32 -4.63 -4.61
C VAL A 31 3.13 -3.96 -5.97
N THR A 32 1.88 -3.73 -6.38
CA THR A 32 1.60 -3.02 -7.64
C THR A 32 2.13 -1.59 -7.61
N GLN A 33 1.92 -0.86 -6.51
CA GLN A 33 2.45 0.50 -6.32
C GLN A 33 3.99 0.53 -6.35
N ALA A 34 4.63 -0.42 -5.66
CA ALA A 34 6.07 -0.59 -5.61
C ALA A 34 6.68 -0.80 -7.01
N LEU A 35 6.07 -1.66 -7.83
CA LEU A 35 6.50 -1.90 -9.21
C LEU A 35 6.38 -0.65 -10.07
N VAL A 36 5.28 0.09 -9.96
CA VAL A 36 5.10 1.37 -10.69
C VAL A 36 6.16 2.41 -10.29
N GLN A 37 6.46 2.53 -8.98
CA GLN A 37 7.52 3.43 -8.51
C GLN A 37 8.91 3.00 -9.03
N ALA A 38 9.21 1.70 -9.02
CA ALA A 38 10.46 1.17 -9.55
C ALA A 38 10.59 1.42 -11.07
N GLU A 39 9.53 1.18 -11.85
CA GLU A 39 9.49 1.48 -13.30
C GLU A 39 9.66 2.98 -13.59
N ALA A 40 9.16 3.84 -12.70
CA ALA A 40 9.37 5.29 -12.76
C ALA A 40 10.79 5.74 -12.39
N GLY A 41 11.66 4.82 -11.95
CA GLY A 41 13.06 5.08 -11.65
C GLY A 41 13.36 5.39 -10.18
N CYS A 42 12.48 5.04 -9.24
CA CYS A 42 12.78 5.15 -7.82
C CYS A 42 13.85 4.11 -7.39
N ASP A 43 14.91 4.58 -6.72
CA ASP A 43 16.00 3.71 -6.26
C ASP A 43 15.66 2.91 -4.99
N ILE A 44 14.84 3.50 -4.11
CA ILE A 44 14.49 2.93 -2.81
C ILE A 44 12.98 2.98 -2.65
N LEU A 45 12.42 1.85 -2.23
CA LEU A 45 11.03 1.69 -1.83
C LEU A 45 11.01 1.50 -0.31
N ALA A 46 10.09 2.20 0.36
CA ALA A 46 9.97 2.19 1.82
C ALA A 46 8.50 2.02 2.19
N PRO A 47 8.03 0.75 2.32
CA PRO A 47 6.70 0.46 2.82
C PRO A 47 6.54 0.94 4.26
N SER A 48 5.43 1.63 4.53
CA SER A 48 5.14 2.23 5.83
C SER A 48 3.75 1.85 6.38
N ASP A 49 3.09 0.94 5.65
CA ASP A 49 1.71 0.49 5.81
C ASP A 49 1.43 -0.40 7.03
N MET A 50 2.47 -0.92 7.67
CA MET A 50 2.39 -1.81 8.84
C MET A 50 1.62 -3.13 8.61
N MET A 51 1.42 -3.55 7.35
CA MET A 51 0.87 -4.87 7.03
C MET A 51 1.88 -5.97 7.35
N ASP A 52 1.37 -7.16 7.64
CA ASP A 52 2.16 -8.37 7.74
C ASP A 52 2.49 -8.88 6.32
N GLY A 53 3.72 -8.66 5.84
CA GLY A 53 4.28 -9.36 4.67
C GLY A 53 4.75 -8.48 3.53
#